data_AF-A0A821FBI1-F1
#
_entry.id   AF-A0A821FBI1-F1
#
_cell.length_a   1.000
_cell.length_b   1.000
_cell.length_c   1.000
_cell.angle_alpha   90.00
_cell.angle_beta   90.00
_cell.angle_gamma   90.00
#
_symmetry.space_group_name_H-M   'P 1'
#
loop_
_entity.id
_entity.type
_entity.pdbx_description
1 polymer ?
#
loop_
_entity_poly.entity_id
_entity_poly.type
_entity_poly.pdbx_seq_one_letter_code
_entity_poly.pdbx_strand_id
1 'polypeptide(L)'
;MAKAVQGWLQTIKLDERYQTDLKMAMTKLEPKRIYWEKTCHFLKSSYNANIPNPYITCLDFDAAHKQKRRLCDTDEQEENDLLQIVFSLLRVGEYSKAKNICKSTGYHWLAALLSANELYHDENYYCSEVNDIVYPVEGNQKRIQWIESMYELSMD
;
A
#
# COMPACT_ATOMS: atom_id res chain seq x y z
N MET A 1 -3.65 25.43 -14.72
CA MET A 1 -4.53 25.88 -13.63
C MET A 1 -4.83 24.78 -12.62
N ALA A 2 -5.30 23.59 -13.05
CA ALA A 2 -5.65 22.48 -12.13
C ALA A 2 -4.49 21.97 -11.22
N LYS A 3 -3.28 21.77 -11.76
CA LYS A 3 -2.12 21.33 -10.94
C LYS A 3 -1.70 22.34 -9.86
N ALA A 4 -1.82 23.63 -10.14
CA ALA A 4 -1.48 24.68 -9.18
C ALA A 4 -2.49 24.72 -8.02
N VAL A 5 -3.78 24.54 -8.32
CA VAL A 5 -4.84 24.41 -7.30
C VAL A 5 -4.63 23.14 -6.46
N GLN A 6 -4.29 22.02 -7.09
CA GLN A 6 -3.96 20.78 -6.37
C GLN A 6 -2.77 20.97 -5.42
N GLY A 7 -1.68 21.59 -5.89
CA GLY A 7 -0.52 21.89 -5.05
C GLY A 7 -0.89 22.79 -3.87
N TRP A 8 -1.67 23.84 -4.11
CA TRP A 8 -2.16 24.72 -3.05
C TRP A 8 -3.05 23.99 -2.02
N LEU A 9 -3.96 23.11 -2.47
CA LEU A 9 -4.79 22.29 -1.58
C LEU A 9 -3.96 21.31 -0.74
N GLN A 10 -2.88 20.77 -1.31
CA GLN A 10 -1.94 19.91 -0.58
C GLN A 10 -1.21 20.72 0.50
N THR A 11 -0.81 21.95 0.20
CA THR A 11 -0.20 22.86 1.19
C THR A 11 -1.17 23.27 2.30
N ILE A 12 -2.45 23.49 2.01
CA ILE A 12 -3.43 23.88 3.03
C ILE A 12 -3.80 22.73 3.96
N LYS A 13 -3.85 21.49 3.44
CA LYS A 13 -4.13 20.31 4.26
C LYS A 13 -3.01 19.98 5.25
N LEU A 14 -1.85 20.62 5.12
CA LEU A 14 -0.72 20.54 6.05
C LEU A 14 -0.87 21.50 7.23
N ASP A 15 -2.04 21.57 7.86
CA ASP A 15 -2.16 22.24 9.16
C ASP A 15 -1.23 21.53 10.17
N GLU A 16 -0.56 22.30 11.03
CA GLU A 16 0.43 21.79 11.98
C GLU A 16 -0.17 20.72 12.89
N ARG A 17 -1.44 20.87 13.25
CA ARG A 17 -2.18 19.88 14.04
C ARG A 17 -2.33 18.56 13.28
N TYR A 18 -2.76 18.60 12.02
CA TYR A 18 -2.91 17.41 11.19
C TYR A 18 -1.59 16.68 10.97
N GLN A 19 -0.49 17.42 10.74
CA GLN A 19 0.84 16.83 10.66
C GLN A 19 1.26 16.14 11.95
N THR A 20 0.94 16.75 13.10
CA THR A 20 1.29 16.21 14.42
C THR A 20 0.55 14.90 14.69
N ASP A 21 -0.76 14.90 14.45
CA ASP A 21 -1.62 13.72 14.60
C ASP A 21 -1.17 12.59 13.67
N LEU A 22 -0.86 12.90 12.40
CA LEU A 22 -0.36 11.93 11.43
C LEU A 22 1.01 11.36 11.84
N LYS A 23 1.93 12.19 12.31
CA LYS A 23 3.24 11.74 12.83
C LYS A 23 3.05 10.82 14.04
N MET A 24 2.19 11.18 14.98
CA MET A 24 1.89 10.32 16.14
C MET A 24 1.27 8.99 15.71
N ALA A 25 0.33 9.00 14.75
CA ALA A 25 -0.25 7.77 14.22
C ALA A 25 0.81 6.88 13.55
N MET A 26 1.71 7.47 12.75
CA MET A 26 2.82 6.75 12.12
C MET A 26 3.77 6.12 13.13
N THR A 27 4.04 6.77 14.27
CA THR A 27 4.91 6.21 15.32
C THR A 27 4.33 5.00 16.04
N LYS A 28 3.01 4.78 15.94
CA LYS A 28 2.34 3.59 16.50
C LYS A 28 2.48 2.36 15.59
N LEU A 29 2.89 2.55 14.33
CA LEU A 29 3.07 1.44 13.40
C LEU A 29 4.34 0.67 13.75
N GLU A 30 4.20 -0.63 13.98
CA GLU A 30 5.34 -1.51 14.20
C GLU A 30 5.94 -1.97 12.86
N PRO A 31 7.27 -1.96 12.70
CA PRO A 31 7.91 -2.53 11.53
C PRO A 31 7.76 -4.06 11.55
N LYS A 32 7.30 -4.62 10.43
CA LYS A 32 7.02 -6.06 10.28
C LYS A 32 7.57 -6.59 8.99
N ARG A 33 7.97 -7.86 8.99
CA ARG A 33 8.40 -8.58 7.78
C ARG A 33 7.22 -9.12 6.97
N ILE A 34 6.12 -9.42 7.64
CA ILE A 34 4.94 -10.07 7.07
C ILE A 34 3.70 -9.34 7.60
N TYR A 35 2.77 -9.02 6.71
CA TYR A 35 1.45 -8.50 7.09
C TYR A 35 0.54 -9.62 7.62
N TRP A 36 -0.45 -9.27 8.45
CA TRP A 36 -1.34 -10.22 9.13
C TRP A 36 -0.60 -11.33 9.91
N GLU A 37 0.42 -10.94 10.66
CA GLU A 37 1.30 -11.86 11.38
C GLU A 37 0.53 -12.74 12.38
N LYS A 38 -0.46 -12.18 13.08
CA LYS A 38 -1.22 -12.93 14.09
C LYS A 38 -2.14 -13.94 13.43
N THR A 39 -2.80 -13.57 12.34
CA THR A 39 -3.62 -14.46 11.51
C THR A 39 -2.75 -15.58 10.94
N CYS A 40 -1.56 -15.28 10.44
CA CYS A 40 -0.59 -16.29 9.98
C CYS A 40 -0.19 -17.27 11.11
N HIS A 41 0.04 -16.76 12.32
CA HIS A 41 0.34 -17.60 13.48
C HIS A 41 -0.85 -18.51 13.84
N PHE A 42 -2.07 -17.97 13.86
CA PHE A 42 -3.29 -18.76 14.09
C PHE A 42 -3.47 -19.86 13.05
N LEU A 43 -3.23 -19.56 11.76
CA LEU A 43 -3.29 -20.53 10.67
C LEU A 43 -2.35 -21.71 10.90
N LYS A 44 -1.09 -21.43 11.23
CA LYS A 44 -0.09 -22.46 11.51
C LYS A 44 -0.45 -23.30 12.74
N SER A 45 -0.93 -22.66 13.80
CA SER A 45 -1.33 -23.34 15.03
C SER A 45 -2.54 -24.25 14.81
N SER A 46 -3.59 -23.74 14.14
CA SER A 46 -4.79 -24.51 13.80
C SER A 46 -4.46 -25.71 12.91
N TYR A 47 -3.61 -25.54 11.90
CA TYR A 47 -3.17 -26.62 11.03
C TYR A 47 -2.43 -27.72 11.82
N ASN A 48 -1.48 -27.35 12.68
CA ASN A 48 -0.69 -28.31 13.46
C ASN A 48 -1.51 -29.04 14.54
N ALA A 49 -2.46 -28.34 15.17
CA ALA A 49 -3.26 -28.87 16.27
C ALA A 49 -4.61 -29.46 15.83
N ASN A 50 -4.91 -29.42 14.52
CA ASN A 50 -6.20 -29.83 13.94
C ASN A 50 -7.41 -29.18 14.62
N ILE A 51 -7.26 -27.90 15.02
CA ILE A 51 -8.30 -27.10 15.69
C ILE A 51 -9.10 -26.35 14.62
N PRO A 52 -10.43 -26.21 14.73
CA PRO A 52 -11.23 -25.40 13.82
C PRO A 52 -10.70 -23.96 13.69
N ASN A 53 -10.49 -23.51 12.45
CA ASN A 53 -10.05 -22.14 12.15
C ASN A 53 -11.24 -21.23 11.80
N PRO A 54 -11.54 -20.19 12.61
CA PRO A 54 -12.58 -19.22 12.29
C PRO A 54 -12.14 -18.15 11.26
N TYR A 55 -10.85 -18.03 10.97
CA TYR A 55 -10.29 -16.98 10.11
C TYR A 55 -10.11 -17.44 8.65
N ILE A 56 -9.57 -16.53 7.82
CA ILE A 56 -9.12 -16.84 6.46
C ILE A 56 -8.19 -18.06 6.42
N THR A 57 -8.14 -18.76 5.28
CA THR A 57 -7.35 -20.00 5.09
C THR A 57 -6.08 -19.81 4.26
N CYS A 58 -5.91 -18.66 3.60
CA CYS A 58 -4.71 -18.30 2.85
C CYS A 58 -4.39 -16.82 3.08
N LEU A 59 -3.13 -16.41 2.89
CA LEU A 59 -2.66 -15.05 3.14
C LEU A 59 -2.65 -14.19 1.87
N ASP A 60 -3.61 -14.37 0.97
CA ASP A 60 -3.77 -13.46 -0.17
C ASP A 60 -4.41 -12.14 0.29
N PHE A 61 -4.03 -11.01 -0.30
CA PHE A 61 -4.58 -9.70 0.10
C PHE A 61 -6.11 -9.61 -0.06
N ASP A 62 -6.70 -10.42 -0.94
CA ASP A 62 -8.15 -10.50 -1.17
C ASP A 62 -8.81 -11.73 -0.53
N ALA A 63 -8.08 -12.48 0.30
CA ALA A 63 -8.57 -13.72 0.91
C ALA A 63 -9.83 -13.50 1.75
N ALA A 64 -9.87 -12.43 2.56
CA ALA A 64 -11.00 -12.09 3.40
C ALA A 64 -12.29 -11.90 2.57
N HIS A 65 -12.18 -11.15 1.47
CA HIS A 65 -13.28 -10.93 0.53
C HIS A 65 -13.71 -12.23 -0.17
N LYS A 66 -12.77 -12.95 -0.79
CA LYS A 66 -13.04 -14.19 -1.54
C LYS A 66 -13.69 -15.27 -0.68
N GLN A 67 -13.21 -15.43 0.55
CA GLN A 67 -13.66 -16.51 1.44
C GLN A 67 -14.85 -16.10 2.30
N LYS A 68 -15.20 -14.81 2.34
CA LYS A 68 -16.17 -14.22 3.28
C LYS A 68 -15.83 -14.57 4.73
N ARG A 69 -14.54 -14.49 5.06
CA ARG A 69 -13.98 -14.76 6.39
C ARG A 69 -13.18 -13.56 6.85
N ARG A 70 -12.99 -13.44 8.16
CA ARG A 70 -12.28 -12.31 8.76
C ARG A 70 -10.83 -12.66 9.08
N LEU A 71 -10.05 -11.62 9.29
CA LEU A 71 -8.75 -11.68 9.94
C LEU A 71 -8.93 -11.81 11.45
N CYS A 72 -7.82 -12.00 12.17
CA CYS A 72 -7.82 -11.76 13.61
C CYS A 72 -8.09 -10.28 13.90
N ASP A 73 -8.89 -9.97 14.94
CA ASP A 73 -9.30 -8.61 15.30
C ASP A 73 -8.14 -7.61 15.40
N THR A 74 -6.97 -8.06 15.88
CA THR A 74 -5.81 -7.17 15.94
C THR A 74 -5.26 -6.85 14.55
N ASP A 75 -5.15 -7.83 13.66
CA ASP A 75 -4.63 -7.59 12.31
C ASP A 75 -5.61 -6.73 11.50
N GLU A 76 -6.92 -6.91 11.72
CA GLU A 76 -7.96 -6.07 11.11
C GLU A 76 -7.85 -4.60 11.58
N GLN A 77 -7.64 -4.37 12.88
CA GLN A 77 -7.44 -3.02 13.41
C GLN A 77 -6.15 -2.39 12.88
N GLU A 78 -5.04 -3.13 12.86
CA GLU A 78 -3.76 -2.64 12.35
C GLU A 78 -3.83 -2.29 10.86
N GLU A 79 -4.51 -3.10 10.05
CA GLU A 79 -4.74 -2.81 8.64
C GLU A 79 -5.57 -1.53 8.45
N ASN A 80 -6.65 -1.37 9.22
CA ASN A 80 -7.47 -0.17 9.17
C ASN A 80 -6.68 1.10 9.53
N ASP A 81 -5.86 1.05 10.59
CA ASP A 81 -5.02 2.16 11.01
C ASP A 81 -3.97 2.51 9.93
N LEU A 82 -3.34 1.49 9.34
CA LEU A 82 -2.41 1.67 8.23
C LEU A 82 -3.09 2.34 7.03
N LEU A 83 -4.26 1.87 6.61
CA LEU A 83 -4.98 2.41 5.46
C LEU A 83 -5.38 3.87 5.67
N GLN A 84 -5.80 4.25 6.88
CA GLN A 84 -6.09 5.65 7.21
C GLN A 84 -4.85 6.56 7.12
N ILE A 85 -3.70 6.08 7.58
CA ILE A 85 -2.41 6.79 7.49
C ILE A 85 -1.99 6.93 6.03
N VAL A 86 -2.06 5.83 5.26
CA VAL A 86 -1.72 5.83 3.83
C VAL A 86 -2.62 6.80 3.07
N PHE A 87 -3.94 6.73 3.27
CA PHE A 87 -4.88 7.66 2.63
C PHE A 87 -4.57 9.12 2.96
N SER A 88 -4.24 9.40 4.23
CA SER A 88 -3.83 10.74 4.69
C SER A 88 -2.60 11.26 3.95
N LEU A 89 -1.56 10.42 3.81
CA LEU A 89 -0.35 10.76 3.07
C LEU A 89 -0.61 11.01 1.59
N LEU A 90 -1.46 10.18 0.96
CA LEU A 90 -1.83 10.35 -0.46
C LEU A 90 -2.53 11.69 -0.71
N ARG A 91 -3.44 12.12 0.18
CA ARG A 91 -4.14 13.40 0.04
C ARG A 91 -3.21 14.62 0.12
N VAL A 92 -2.11 14.50 0.85
CA VAL A 92 -1.08 15.53 1.00
C VAL A 92 -0.06 15.47 -0.16
N GLY A 93 -0.04 14.37 -0.92
CA GLY A 93 0.91 14.17 -2.02
C GLY A 93 2.22 13.50 -1.60
N GLU A 94 2.28 12.92 -0.39
CA GLU A 94 3.46 12.27 0.19
C GLU A 94 3.53 10.78 -0.22
N TYR A 95 3.52 10.52 -1.53
CA TYR A 95 3.47 9.16 -2.10
C TYR A 95 4.68 8.31 -1.68
N SER A 96 5.88 8.89 -1.66
CA SER A 96 7.10 8.17 -1.28
C SER A 96 7.06 7.70 0.17
N LYS A 97 6.53 8.54 1.08
CA LYS A 97 6.35 8.16 2.50
C LYS A 97 5.30 7.06 2.63
N ALA A 98 4.17 7.17 1.93
CA ALA A 98 3.13 6.13 1.93
C ALA A 98 3.69 4.77 1.47
N LYS A 99 4.44 4.73 0.36
CA LYS A 99 5.11 3.53 -0.14
C LYS A 99 6.09 2.95 0.88
N ASN A 100 6.90 3.79 1.52
CA ASN A 100 7.90 3.35 2.51
C ASN A 100 7.25 2.75 3.76
N ILE A 101 6.16 3.35 4.25
CA ILE A 101 5.42 2.80 5.39
C ILE A 101 4.85 1.43 5.05
N CYS A 102 4.20 1.29 3.89
CA CYS A 102 3.66 0.00 3.43
C CYS A 102 4.76 -1.07 3.36
N LYS A 103 5.96 -0.71 2.87
CA LYS A 103 7.11 -1.63 2.85
C LYS A 103 7.59 -1.99 4.25
N SER A 104 7.67 -1.02 5.17
CA SER A 104 8.16 -1.25 6.53
C SER A 104 7.21 -2.07 7.39
N THR A 105 5.90 -2.01 7.11
CA THR A 105 4.87 -2.78 7.83
C THR A 105 4.58 -4.13 7.18
N GLY A 106 5.31 -4.51 6.13
CA GLY A 106 5.18 -5.80 5.44
C GLY A 106 4.07 -5.84 4.36
N TYR A 107 3.33 -4.75 4.15
CA TYR A 107 2.29 -4.61 3.12
C TYR A 107 2.90 -4.29 1.74
N HIS A 108 3.79 -5.18 1.26
CA HIS A 108 4.49 -4.99 -0.01
C HIS A 108 3.55 -4.93 -1.22
N TRP A 109 2.43 -5.65 -1.17
CA TRP A 109 1.41 -5.61 -2.23
C TRP A 109 0.79 -4.21 -2.36
N LEU A 110 0.52 -3.54 -1.24
CA LEU A 110 -0.01 -2.18 -1.24
C LEU A 110 1.03 -1.18 -1.76
N ALA A 111 2.30 -1.34 -1.36
CA ALA A 111 3.38 -0.52 -1.91
C ALA A 111 3.54 -0.69 -3.44
N ALA A 112 3.38 -1.91 -3.95
CA ALA A 112 3.39 -2.19 -5.39
C ALA A 112 2.19 -1.55 -6.10
N LEU A 113 0.99 -1.64 -5.50
CA LEU A 113 -0.23 -1.02 -6.01
C LEU A 113 -0.09 0.50 -6.10
N LEU A 114 0.51 1.15 -5.09
CA LEU A 114 0.79 2.59 -5.12
C LEU A 114 1.83 2.99 -6.19
N SER A 115 2.74 2.09 -6.55
CA SER A 115 3.78 2.35 -7.57
C SER A 115 3.26 2.16 -9.00
N ALA A 116 2.21 1.35 -9.19
CA ALA A 116 1.68 0.99 -10.50
C ALA A 116 1.01 2.15 -11.28
N ASN A 117 0.79 3.30 -10.63
CA ASN A 117 0.29 4.52 -11.26
C ASN A 117 1.40 5.37 -11.92
N GLU A 118 2.68 5.03 -11.73
CA GLU A 118 3.81 5.75 -12.31
C GLU A 118 3.86 5.56 -13.84
N LEU A 119 4.21 6.64 -14.55
CA LEU A 119 4.31 6.62 -16.00
C LEU A 119 5.48 5.73 -16.42
N TYR A 120 5.24 4.87 -17.42
CA TYR A 120 6.28 4.05 -18.00
C TYR A 120 7.42 4.92 -18.56
N HIS A 121 8.65 4.62 -18.16
CA HIS A 121 9.84 5.30 -18.62
C HIS A 121 10.99 4.32 -18.78
N ASP A 122 11.63 4.32 -19.95
CA ASP A 122 12.81 3.54 -20.27
C ASP A 122 13.89 4.48 -20.79
N GLU A 123 14.81 4.88 -19.92
CA GLU A 123 15.92 5.78 -20.26
C GLU A 123 16.82 5.17 -21.35
N ASN A 124 16.96 3.85 -21.39
CA ASN A 124 17.82 3.17 -22.36
C ASN A 124 17.25 3.22 -23.78
N TYR A 125 15.94 3.37 -23.94
CA TYR A 125 15.31 3.53 -25.25
C TYR A 125 15.53 4.93 -25.83
N TYR A 126 15.59 5.96 -24.97
CA TYR A 126 15.72 7.35 -25.40
C TYR A 126 17.18 7.84 -25.43
N CYS A 127 18.10 7.17 -24.75
CA CYS A 127 19.52 7.52 -24.74
C CYS A 127 20.22 6.91 -25.98
N SER A 128 20.71 7.77 -26.88
CA SER A 128 21.42 7.35 -28.09
C SER A 128 22.91 7.07 -27.87
N GLU A 129 23.42 7.36 -26.67
CA GLU A 129 24.83 7.17 -26.32
C GLU A 129 25.05 5.76 -25.76
N VAL A 130 26.01 5.04 -26.34
CA VAL A 130 26.48 3.76 -25.83
C VAL A 130 27.30 4.01 -24.57
N ASN A 131 26.62 4.15 -23.44
CA ASN A 131 27.23 4.06 -22.13
C ASN A 131 27.02 2.63 -21.60
N ASP A 132 28.03 2.04 -20.96
CA ASP A 132 27.94 0.70 -20.33
C ASP A 132 26.98 0.65 -19.11
N ILE A 133 26.26 1.74 -18.86
CA ILE A 133 25.33 1.89 -17.74
C ILE A 133 23.91 1.66 -18.26
N VAL A 134 23.32 0.53 -17.86
CA VAL A 134 21.91 0.21 -18.10
C VAL A 134 21.08 0.71 -16.93
N TYR A 135 20.12 1.59 -17.22
CA TYR A 135 19.18 2.10 -16.23
C TYR A 135 17.99 1.15 -16.06
N PRO A 136 17.41 1.02 -14.86
CA PRO A 136 16.20 0.23 -14.67
C PRO A 136 15.02 0.88 -15.41
N VAL A 137 14.19 0.05 -16.04
CA VAL A 137 12.91 0.50 -16.60
C VAL A 137 11.94 0.76 -15.45
N GLU A 138 11.30 1.92 -15.45
CA GLU A 138 10.39 2.35 -14.38
C GLU A 138 8.94 2.52 -14.88
N GLY A 139 8.00 2.50 -13.93
CA GLY A 139 6.58 2.73 -14.18
C GLY A 139 5.83 1.58 -14.85
N ASN A 140 4.58 1.84 -15.22
CA ASN A 140 3.66 0.81 -15.73
C ASN A 140 3.24 1.09 -17.18
N GLN A 141 3.64 0.20 -18.10
CA GLN A 141 3.26 0.30 -19.51
C GLN A 141 1.74 0.20 -19.71
N LYS A 142 1.05 -0.57 -18.86
CA LYS A 142 -0.40 -0.80 -18.89
C LYS A 142 -1.14 0.05 -17.85
N ARG A 143 -0.69 1.29 -17.65
CA ARG A 143 -1.26 2.21 -16.66
C ARG A 143 -2.78 2.42 -16.82
N ILE A 144 -3.28 2.50 -18.06
CA ILE A 144 -4.72 2.69 -18.32
C ILE A 144 -5.54 1.51 -17.79
N GLN A 145 -5.16 0.28 -18.15
CA GLN A 145 -5.81 -0.94 -17.66
C GLN A 145 -5.74 -1.04 -16.13
N TRP A 146 -4.60 -0.66 -15.55
CA TRP A 146 -4.47 -0.58 -14.10
C TRP A 146 -5.46 0.42 -13.48
N ILE A 147 -5.61 1.63 -14.04
CA ILE A 147 -6.58 2.62 -13.55
C ILE A 147 -8.01 2.06 -13.62
N GLU A 148 -8.37 1.43 -14.74
CA GLU A 148 -9.69 0.81 -14.93
C GLU A 148 -9.95 -0.26 -13.87
N SER A 149 -9.01 -1.20 -13.67
CA SER A 149 -9.16 -2.25 -12.65
C SER A 149 -9.23 -1.69 -11.23
N MET A 150 -8.48 -0.62 -10.92
CA MET A 150 -8.57 0.03 -9.59
C MET A 150 -9.90 0.75 -9.39
N TYR A 151 -10.45 1.35 -10.45
CA TYR A 151 -11.75 2.00 -10.39
C TYR A 151 -12.85 0.97 -10.12
N GLU A 152 -12.84 -0.16 -10.83
CA GLU A 152 -13.75 -1.28 -10.58
C GLU A 152 -13.65 -1.76 -9.13
N LEU A 153 -12.43 -2.04 -8.65
CA LEU A 153 -12.18 -2.47 -7.27
C LEU A 153 -12.67 -1.48 -6.21
N SER A 154 -12.70 -0.18 -6.52
CA SER A 154 -13.17 0.84 -5.58
C SER A 154 -14.70 0.91 -5.46
N MET A 155 -15.42 0.24 -6.36
CA MET A 155 -16.89 0.17 -6.37
C MET A 155 -17.43 -1.12 -5.77
N ASP A 156 -16.57 -2.12 -5.54
CA ASP A 156 -16.88 -3.40 -4.89
C ASP A 156 -17.02 -3.25 -3.36
#